data_AF-A0A395N7D1-F1
#
_entry.id   AF-A0A395N7D1-F1
#
_cell.length_a   1.000
_cell.length_b   1.000
_cell.length_c   1.000
_cell.angle_alpha   90.00
_cell.angle_beta   90.00
_cell.angle_gamma   90.00
#
_symmetry.space_group_name_H-M   'P 1'
#
loop_
_entity.id
_entity.type
_entity.pdbx_description
1 polymer ?
#
loop_
_entity_poly.entity_id
_entity_poly.type
_entity_poly.pdbx_seq_one_letter_code
_entity_poly.pdbx_strand_id
1 'polypeptide(L)'
;APKSENFNRIRTLRRNMFSPAPPPLRMARLRYLRHWTIHRAWQLFRRKQHEAIEKERSRMYAGMYNACEELRKTVGPGSRGEGYLYRVAMEKKGVYGLEGVPIEYARFQTDSPSKEPWNHEWKR
;
A
#
# COMPACT_ATOMS: atom_id res chain seq x y z
N ALA A 1 -3.72 -0.87 -52.24
CA ALA A 1 -4.77 -0.15 -51.50
C ALA A 1 -4.27 1.24 -51.13
N PRO A 2 -5.10 2.30 -51.23
CA PRO A 2 -4.71 3.63 -50.77
C PRO A 2 -4.40 3.61 -49.27
N LYS A 3 -3.35 4.34 -48.86
CA LYS A 3 -2.99 4.47 -47.44
C LYS A 3 -4.10 5.26 -46.74
N SER A 4 -4.57 4.77 -45.60
CA SER A 4 -5.50 5.52 -44.77
C SER A 4 -4.85 6.81 -44.24
N GLU A 5 -5.66 7.82 -43.93
CA GLU A 5 -5.21 9.10 -43.38
C GLU A 5 -4.28 8.94 -42.15
N ASN A 6 -4.57 7.96 -41.30
CA ASN A 6 -3.80 7.68 -40.09
C ASN A 6 -2.60 6.72 -40.29
N PHE A 7 -2.29 6.32 -41.52
CA PHE A 7 -1.25 5.32 -41.82
C PHE A 7 0.10 5.64 -41.15
N ASN A 8 0.54 6.89 -41.22
CA ASN A 8 1.82 7.30 -40.63
C ASN A 8 1.81 7.24 -39.10
N ARG A 9 0.70 7.62 -38.45
CA ARG A 9 0.54 7.54 -36.99
C ARG A 9 0.57 6.08 -36.52
N ILE A 10 -0.21 5.22 -37.18
CA ILE A 10 -0.25 3.78 -36.88
C ILE A 10 1.12 3.13 -37.11
N ARG A 11 1.82 3.51 -38.18
CA ARG A 11 3.17 3.01 -38.47
C ARG A 11 4.17 3.39 -37.37
N THR A 12 4.15 4.63 -36.89
CA THR A 12 5.03 5.08 -35.81
C THR A 12 4.70 4.37 -34.50
N LEU A 13 3.42 4.24 -34.15
CA LEU A 13 3.00 3.48 -32.97
C LEU A 13 3.47 2.03 -33.04
N ARG A 14 3.23 1.34 -34.17
CA ARG A 14 3.70 -0.04 -34.37
C ARG A 14 5.22 -0.13 -34.27
N ARG A 15 5.95 0.80 -34.89
CA ARG A 15 7.42 0.83 -34.81
C ARG A 15 7.92 1.01 -33.38
N ASN A 16 7.31 1.91 -32.61
CA ASN A 16 7.74 2.20 -31.25
C ASN A 16 7.37 1.07 -30.27
N MET A 17 6.18 0.48 -30.42
CA MET A 17 5.72 -0.62 -29.57
C MET A 17 6.50 -1.92 -29.81
N PHE A 18 6.85 -2.20 -31.06
CA PHE A 18 7.51 -3.46 -31.44
C PHE A 18 8.99 -3.26 -31.80
N SER A 19 9.62 -2.22 -31.29
CA SER A 19 11.08 -2.09 -31.39
C SER A 19 11.74 -3.21 -30.58
N PRO A 20 12.74 -3.90 -31.13
CA PRO A 20 13.45 -4.92 -30.39
C PRO A 20 14.14 -4.31 -29.15
N ALA A 21 14.13 -5.07 -28.05
CA ALA A 21 14.85 -4.68 -26.85
C ALA A 21 16.37 -4.63 -27.13
N PRO A 22 17.12 -3.77 -26.43
CA PRO A 22 18.57 -3.79 -26.51
C PRO A 22 19.13 -5.15 -26.07
N PRO A 23 20.34 -5.53 -26.54
CA PRO A 23 20.94 -6.80 -26.16
C PRO A 23 21.18 -6.88 -24.63
N PRO A 24 21.27 -8.09 -24.07
CA PRO A 24 21.49 -8.27 -22.64
C PRO A 24 22.82 -7.66 -22.19
N LEU A 25 22.83 -7.17 -20.95
CA LEU A 25 24.01 -6.54 -20.35
C LEU A 25 25.17 -7.53 -20.23
N ARG A 26 26.33 -7.16 -20.77
CA ARG A 26 27.60 -7.87 -20.58
C ARG A 26 28.45 -7.13 -19.56
N MET A 27 28.84 -7.81 -18.48
CA MET A 27 29.63 -7.22 -17.41
C MET A 27 30.95 -7.98 -17.23
N ALA A 28 32.05 -7.24 -17.10
CA ALA A 28 33.32 -7.81 -16.66
C ALA A 28 33.21 -8.31 -15.20
N ARG A 29 34.07 -9.26 -14.81
CA ARG A 29 34.04 -9.94 -13.50
C ARG A 29 33.88 -8.98 -12.30
N LEU A 30 34.72 -7.94 -12.21
CA LEU A 30 34.65 -6.97 -11.10
C LEU A 30 33.37 -6.12 -11.12
N ARG A 31 32.81 -5.82 -12.29
CA ARG A 31 31.52 -5.12 -12.40
C ARG A 31 30.38 -6.03 -11.95
N TYR A 32 30.41 -7.29 -12.38
CA TYR A 32 29.43 -8.30 -11.98
C TYR A 32 29.44 -8.54 -10.46
N LEU A 33 30.63 -8.70 -9.85
CA LEU A 33 30.74 -8.90 -8.40
C LEU A 33 30.23 -7.70 -7.59
N ARG A 34 30.51 -6.47 -8.03
CA ARG A 34 29.95 -5.25 -7.42
C ARG A 34 28.42 -5.25 -7.52
N HIS A 35 27.88 -5.54 -8.70
CA HIS A 35 26.43 -5.61 -8.91
C HIS A 35 25.79 -6.69 -8.03
N TRP A 36 26.40 -7.89 -7.96
CA TRP A 36 25.92 -8.99 -7.13
C TRP A 36 25.88 -8.61 -5.66
N THR A 37 26.91 -7.92 -5.17
CA THR A 37 26.99 -7.49 -3.77
C THR A 37 25.88 -6.48 -3.44
N ILE A 38 25.68 -5.47 -4.29
CA ILE A 38 24.59 -4.49 -4.14
C ILE A 38 23.23 -5.19 -4.19
N HIS A 39 23.04 -6.12 -5.12
CA HIS A 39 21.80 -6.87 -5.26
C HIS A 39 21.49 -7.69 -3.99
N ARG A 40 22.48 -8.39 -3.44
CA ARG A 40 22.32 -9.17 -2.20
C ARG A 40 22.06 -8.27 -0.99
N ALA A 41 22.78 -7.16 -0.87
CA ALA A 41 22.54 -6.18 0.19
C ALA A 41 21.09 -5.62 0.12
N TRP A 42 20.60 -5.32 -1.08
CA TRP A 42 19.23 -4.87 -1.30
C TRP A 42 18.19 -5.93 -0.92
N GLN A 43 18.41 -7.19 -1.30
CA GLN A 43 17.53 -8.30 -0.89
C GLN A 43 17.46 -8.45 0.63
N LEU A 44 18.62 -8.37 1.31
CA LEU A 44 18.69 -8.43 2.76
C LEU A 44 17.97 -7.23 3.41
N PHE A 45 18.18 -6.02 2.90
CA PHE A 45 17.49 -4.82 3.36
C PHE A 45 15.97 -4.98 3.24
N ARG A 46 15.48 -5.40 2.06
CA ARG A 46 14.04 -5.65 1.85
C ARG A 46 13.49 -6.69 2.82
N ARG A 47 14.21 -7.79 3.05
CA ARG A 47 13.80 -8.82 4.01
C ARG A 47 13.61 -8.22 5.41
N LYS A 48 14.58 -7.43 5.89
CA LYS A 48 14.49 -6.74 7.18
C LYS A 48 13.29 -5.78 7.24
N GLN A 49 13.01 -5.04 6.17
CA GLN A 49 11.83 -4.17 6.10
C GLN A 49 10.52 -4.95 6.18
N HIS A 50 10.41 -6.07 5.45
CA HIS A 50 9.24 -6.95 5.53
C HIS A 50 9.06 -7.54 6.93
N GLU A 51 10.13 -8.08 7.53
CA GLU A 51 10.11 -8.61 8.90
C GLU A 51 9.67 -7.55 9.92
N ALA A 52 10.14 -6.30 9.78
CA ALA A 52 9.73 -5.20 10.66
C ALA A 52 8.24 -4.87 10.53
N ILE A 53 7.72 -4.77 9.29
CA ILE A 53 6.30 -4.51 9.02
C ILE A 53 5.42 -5.66 9.50
N GLU A 54 5.87 -6.91 9.34
CA GLU A 54 5.16 -8.09 9.86
C GLU A 54 5.12 -8.09 11.38
N LYS A 55 6.25 -7.88 12.04
CA LYS A 55 6.33 -7.79 13.50
C LYS A 55 5.41 -6.71 14.06
N GLU A 56 5.39 -5.54 13.42
CA GLU A 56 4.54 -4.43 13.85
C GLU A 56 3.05 -4.73 13.64
N ARG A 57 2.68 -5.37 12.51
CA ARG A 57 1.32 -5.86 12.28
C ARG A 57 0.91 -6.91 13.33
N SER A 58 1.78 -7.86 13.66
CA SER A 58 1.53 -8.84 14.72
C SER A 58 1.36 -8.19 16.09
N ARG A 59 2.16 -7.16 16.40
CA ARG A 59 2.04 -6.38 17.65
C ARG A 59 0.69 -5.68 17.73
N MET A 60 0.28 -4.97 16.68
CA MET A 60 -1.02 -4.30 16.61
C MET A 60 -2.17 -5.30 16.75
N TYR A 61 -2.09 -6.42 16.03
CA TYR A 61 -3.09 -7.48 16.11
C TYR A 61 -3.21 -8.06 17.53
N ALA A 62 -2.08 -8.37 18.18
CA ALA A 62 -2.10 -8.89 19.55
C ALA A 62 -2.70 -7.87 20.54
N GLY A 63 -2.40 -6.57 20.37
CA GLY A 63 -3.01 -5.51 21.17
C GLY A 63 -4.53 -5.43 20.97
N MET A 64 -4.98 -5.46 19.71
CA MET A 64 -6.41 -5.49 19.37
C MET A 64 -7.11 -6.72 19.94
N TYR A 65 -6.49 -7.90 19.82
CA TYR A 65 -7.01 -9.15 20.34
C TYR A 65 -7.20 -9.10 21.86
N ASN A 66 -6.16 -8.71 22.61
CA ASN A 66 -6.23 -8.59 24.07
C ASN A 66 -7.32 -7.60 24.51
N ALA A 67 -7.40 -6.44 23.85
CA ALA A 67 -8.45 -5.45 24.15
C ALA A 67 -9.86 -6.00 23.88
N CYS A 68 -10.04 -6.76 22.81
CA CYS A 68 -11.33 -7.39 22.48
C CYS A 68 -11.69 -8.51 23.45
N GLU A 69 -10.73 -9.33 23.88
CA GLU A 69 -10.96 -10.37 24.89
C GLU A 69 -11.37 -9.79 26.24
N GLU A 70 -10.76 -8.68 26.66
CA GLU A 70 -11.20 -7.97 27.85
C GLU A 70 -12.60 -7.38 27.66
N LEU A 71 -12.87 -6.73 26.52
CA LEU A 71 -14.20 -6.20 26.20
C LEU A 71 -15.29 -7.29 26.19
N ARG A 72 -14.94 -8.54 25.84
CA ARG A 72 -15.86 -9.68 25.84
C ARG A 72 -16.35 -10.04 27.24
N LYS A 73 -15.50 -9.88 28.25
CA LYS A 73 -15.79 -10.16 29.67
C LYS A 73 -16.37 -8.95 30.41
N THR A 74 -16.28 -7.76 29.82
CA THR A 74 -16.80 -6.55 30.46
C THR A 74 -18.33 -6.55 30.55
N VAL A 75 -18.84 -6.07 31.68
CA VAL A 75 -20.27 -5.82 31.94
C VAL A 75 -20.50 -4.31 31.96
N GLY A 76 -21.60 -3.83 31.37
CA GLY A 76 -21.94 -2.41 31.27
C GLY A 76 -21.75 -1.80 29.88
N PRO A 77 -21.93 -0.47 29.72
CA PRO A 77 -22.31 0.51 30.74
C PRO A 77 -23.81 0.43 31.11
N GLY A 78 -24.14 0.67 32.39
CA GLY A 78 -25.51 0.63 32.90
C GLY A 78 -26.07 -0.80 33.01
N SER A 79 -27.31 -1.01 32.57
CA SER A 79 -28.01 -2.31 32.62
C SER A 79 -27.65 -3.27 31.46
N ARG A 80 -26.63 -2.96 30.67
CA ARG A 80 -26.20 -3.79 29.55
C ARG A 80 -25.45 -5.02 30.08
N GLY A 81 -25.89 -6.20 29.64
CA GLY A 81 -25.26 -7.47 30.01
C GLY A 81 -23.84 -7.65 29.44
N GLU A 82 -23.16 -8.69 29.93
CA GLU A 82 -21.78 -9.02 29.57
C GLU A 82 -21.55 -9.12 28.05
N GLY A 83 -20.41 -8.59 27.60
CA GLY A 83 -19.97 -8.63 26.21
C GLY A 83 -20.84 -7.85 25.23
N TYR A 84 -21.74 -6.99 25.72
CA TYR A 84 -22.57 -6.13 24.86
C TYR A 84 -21.70 -5.26 23.95
N LEU A 85 -20.72 -4.55 24.51
CA LEU A 85 -19.81 -3.69 23.75
C LEU A 85 -18.98 -4.49 22.74
N TYR A 86 -18.54 -5.71 23.09
CA TYR A 86 -17.82 -6.59 22.17
C TYR A 86 -18.69 -6.95 20.95
N ARG A 87 -19.95 -7.33 21.16
CA ARG A 87 -20.87 -7.64 20.04
C ARG A 87 -21.08 -6.45 19.11
N VAL A 88 -21.22 -5.25 19.67
CA VAL A 88 -21.36 -4.01 18.90
C VAL A 88 -20.07 -3.70 18.11
N ALA A 89 -18.91 -3.81 18.74
CA ALA A 89 -17.62 -3.53 18.09
C ALA A 89 -17.29 -4.50 16.93
N MET A 90 -17.81 -5.73 16.98
CA MET A 90 -17.61 -6.72 15.93
C MET A 90 -18.51 -6.52 14.70
N GLU A 91 -19.53 -5.67 14.76
CA GLU A 91 -20.38 -5.36 13.62
C GLU A 91 -19.56 -4.76 12.47
N LYS A 92 -19.83 -5.20 11.24
CA LYS A 92 -19.16 -4.71 10.01
C LYS A 92 -20.02 -3.75 9.21
N LYS A 93 -20.94 -3.03 9.88
CA LYS A 93 -21.82 -2.04 9.25
C LYS A 93 -20.96 -0.92 8.64
N GLY A 94 -21.20 -0.58 7.37
CA GLY A 94 -20.48 0.47 6.66
C GLY A 94 -19.05 0.11 6.20
N VAL A 95 -18.46 -0.98 6.69
CA VAL A 95 -17.04 -1.33 6.40
C VAL A 95 -16.84 -1.73 4.93
N TYR A 96 -17.76 -2.49 4.35
CA TYR A 96 -17.66 -2.99 2.97
C TYR A 96 -18.43 -2.12 1.95
N GLY A 97 -18.93 -0.95 2.37
CA GLY A 97 -19.66 -0.03 1.50
C GLY A 97 -18.75 0.92 0.72
N LEU A 98 -19.35 1.75 -0.13
CA LEU A 98 -18.64 2.79 -0.89
C LEU A 98 -18.00 3.85 0.01
N GLU A 99 -18.54 4.05 1.22
CA GLU A 99 -18.11 5.05 2.20
C GLU A 99 -17.27 4.46 3.35
N GLY A 100 -16.73 3.24 3.19
CA GLY A 100 -15.99 2.56 4.26
C GLY A 100 -14.67 3.25 4.66
N VAL A 101 -14.00 3.91 3.72
CA VAL A 101 -12.81 4.74 3.97
C VAL A 101 -13.03 6.12 3.35
N PRO A 102 -12.97 7.21 4.12
CA PRO A 102 -13.12 8.56 3.58
C PRO A 102 -12.05 8.88 2.53
N ILE A 103 -12.48 9.36 1.35
CA ILE A 103 -11.56 9.66 0.23
C ILE A 103 -10.52 10.73 0.58
N GLU A 104 -10.85 11.63 1.51
CA GLU A 104 -9.93 12.66 2.00
C GLU A 104 -8.75 12.08 2.80
N TYR A 105 -8.95 10.93 3.47
CA TYR A 105 -7.89 10.24 4.21
C TYR A 105 -7.07 9.30 3.31
N ALA A 106 -7.65 8.81 2.21
CA ALA A 106 -6.97 7.93 1.24
C ALA A 106 -5.91 8.64 0.38
N ARG A 107 -5.46 9.85 0.76
CA ARG A 107 -4.44 10.62 0.05
C ARG A 107 -3.07 9.94 0.16
N PHE A 108 -2.40 9.79 -0.98
CA PHE A 108 -1.04 9.24 -1.03
C PHE A 108 -0.01 10.24 -0.49
N GLN A 109 1.10 9.71 0.03
CA GLN A 109 2.27 10.50 0.37
C GLN A 109 2.91 11.05 -0.92
N THR A 110 3.30 12.32 -0.90
CA THR A 110 3.98 13.00 -2.02
C THR A 110 5.44 13.26 -1.66
N ASP A 111 6.31 13.38 -2.68
CA ASP A 111 7.74 13.61 -2.47
C ASP A 111 8.04 14.95 -1.78
N SER A 112 7.24 15.98 -2.07
CA SER A 112 7.29 17.29 -1.41
C SER A 112 5.90 17.70 -0.92
N PRO A 113 5.79 18.51 0.16
CA PRO A 113 4.51 19.01 0.62
C PRO A 113 3.89 20.00 -0.38
N SER A 114 2.58 20.21 -0.27
CA SER A 114 1.87 21.31 -0.95
C SER A 114 2.24 22.66 -0.34
N LYS A 115 1.87 23.76 -1.03
CA LYS A 115 2.02 25.14 -0.52
C LYS A 115 1.40 25.30 0.88
N GLU A 116 0.21 24.72 1.04
CA GLU A 116 -0.47 24.59 2.33
C GLU A 116 -0.49 23.09 2.69
N PRO A 117 0.36 22.63 3.61
CA PRO A 117 0.47 21.20 3.93
C PRO A 117 -0.71 20.68 4.77
N TRP A 118 -1.34 21.56 5.54
CA TRP A 118 -2.45 21.22 6.42
C TRP A 118 -3.44 22.39 6.51
N ASN A 119 -4.74 22.08 6.43
CA ASN A 119 -5.79 23.09 6.58
C ASN A 119 -6.17 23.22 8.06
N HIS A 120 -5.64 24.24 8.74
CA HIS A 120 -5.95 24.55 10.14
C HIS A 120 -7.34 25.21 10.31
N GLU A 121 -7.91 25.75 9.24
CA GLU A 121 -9.19 26.47 9.24
C GLU A 121 -10.39 25.56 8.92
N TRP A 122 -10.20 24.24 8.93
CA TRP A 122 -11.27 23.27 8.66
C TRP A 122 -12.42 23.44 9.67
N LYS A 123 -13.64 23.55 9.16
CA LYS A 123 -14.88 23.67 9.94
C LYS A 123 -15.83 22.53 9.54
N ARG A 124 -16.58 22.04 10.54
CA ARG A 124 -17.51 20.91 10.42
C ARG A 124 -18.81 21.29 9.72
#